data_AF-A0A966US03-F1
#
_entry.id   AF-A0A966US03-F1
#
_cell.length_a   1.000
_cell.length_b   1.000
_cell.length_c   1.000
_cell.angle_alpha   90.00
_cell.angle_beta   90.00
_cell.angle_gamma   90.00
#
_symmetry.space_group_name_H-M   'P 1'
#
loop_
_entity.id
_entity.type
_entity.pdbx_description
1 polymer ?
#
loop_
_entity_poly.entity_id
_entity_poly.type
_entity_poly.pdbx_seq_one_letter_code
_entity_poly.pdbx_strand_id
1 'polypeptide(L)' 'MAERLRKRHQEEIRTKIQTSQLVNVLQNHALGLSENEITPTRMKAIELLLKKSLPDLSSTEITGDPDAPLEVKIVTGIE' A
#
# COMPACT_ATOMS: atom_id res chain seq x y z
N MET A 1 1.95 -27.44 10.26
CA MET A 1 1.93 -25.96 10.39
C MET A 1 2.62 -25.26 9.21
N ALA A 2 3.75 -25.77 8.69
CA ALA A 2 4.47 -25.18 7.56
C ALA A 2 3.65 -24.95 6.27
N GLU A 3 2.71 -25.85 5.96
CA GLU A 3 1.87 -25.73 4.76
C GLU A 3 0.91 -24.54 4.79
N ARG A 4 0.42 -24.14 5.97
CA ARG A 4 -0.44 -22.94 6.12
C ARG A 4 0.35 -21.64 5.94
N LEU A 5 1.58 -21.62 6.44
CA LEU A 5 2.48 -20.48 6.32
C LEU A 5 2.86 -20.24 4.84
N ARG A 6 3.10 -21.32 4.11
CA ARG A 6 3.44 -21.28 2.67
C ARG A 6 2.29 -20.78 1.80
N LYS A 7 1.03 -21.14 2.13
CA LYS A 7 -0.16 -20.62 1.43
C LYS A 7 -0.36 -19.12 1.65
N ARG A 8 -0.23 -18.62 2.88
CA ARG A 8 -0.33 -17.18 3.20
C ARG A 8 0.71 -16.35 2.46
N HIS A 9 1.97 -16.80 2.46
CA HIS A 9 3.04 -16.10 1.75
C HIS A 9 2.82 -16.05 0.22
N GLN A 10 2.29 -17.14 -0.36
CA GLN A 10 1.94 -17.16 -1.78
C GLN A 10 0.78 -16.21 -2.12
N GLU A 11 -0.24 -16.14 -1.26
CA GLU A 11 -1.34 -15.18 -1.42
C GLU A 11 -0.83 -13.73 -1.32
N GLU A 12 0.03 -13.43 -0.34
CA GLU A 12 0.64 -12.11 -0.20
C GLU A 12 1.48 -11.72 -1.42
N ILE A 13 2.31 -12.63 -1.94
CA ILE A 13 3.08 -12.40 -3.17
C ILE A 13 2.14 -12.14 -4.36
N ARG A 14 1.08 -12.95 -4.50
CA ARG A 14 0.11 -12.80 -5.60
C ARG A 14 -0.58 -11.45 -5.53
N THR A 15 -1.02 -11.02 -4.35
CA THR A 15 -1.63 -9.71 -4.14
C THR A 15 -0.65 -8.59 -4.47
N LYS A 16 0.63 -8.70 -4.08
CA LYS A 16 1.67 -7.72 -4.44
C LYS A 16 1.88 -7.62 -5.95
N ILE A 17 1.97 -8.75 -6.65
CA ILE A 17 2.13 -8.78 -8.12
C ILE A 17 0.92 -8.14 -8.80
N GLN A 18 -0.30 -8.49 -8.37
CA GLN A 18 -1.54 -7.91 -8.92
C GLN A 18 -1.60 -6.40 -8.69
N THR A 19 -1.24 -5.95 -7.48
CA THR A 19 -1.18 -4.53 -7.14
C THR A 19 -0.20 -3.79 -8.05
N SER A 20 1.01 -4.33 -8.25
CA SER A 20 2.02 -3.73 -9.15
C SER A 20 1.51 -3.60 -10.58
N GLN A 21 0.83 -4.63 -11.12
CA GLN A 21 0.26 -4.56 -12.47
C GLN A 21 -0.83 -3.49 -12.58
N LEU A 22 -1.71 -3.38 -11.58
CA LEU A 22 -2.76 -2.36 -11.55
C LEU A 22 -2.18 -0.94 -11.52
N VAL A 23 -1.12 -0.72 -10.72
CA VAL A 23 -0.40 0.56 -10.67
C VAL A 23 0.20 0.88 -12.04
N ASN A 24 0.87 -0.07 -12.69
CA ASN A 24 1.46 0.14 -14.01
C ASN A 24 0.41 0.53 -15.06
N VAL A 25 -0.77 -0.10 -15.02
CA VAL A 25 -1.89 0.25 -15.92
C VAL A 25 -2.34 1.69 -15.70
N LEU A 26 -2.54 2.11 -14.45
CA LEU A 26 -2.95 3.48 -14.12
C LEU A 26 -1.87 4.50 -14.48
N GLN A 27 -0.61 4.18 -14.20
CA GLN A 27 0.52 5.05 -14.50
C GLN A 27 0.69 5.25 -16.00
N ASN A 28 0.61 4.17 -16.79
CA ASN A 28 0.66 4.26 -18.25
C ASN A 28 -0.52 5.06 -18.80
N HIS A 29 -1.70 4.95 -18.19
CA HIS A 29 -2.85 5.76 -18.58
C HIS A 29 -2.66 7.24 -18.24
N ALA A 30 -2.15 7.57 -17.05
CA ALA A 30 -1.90 8.94 -16.64
C ALA A 30 -0.78 9.61 -17.46
N LEU A 31 0.24 8.86 -17.87
CA LEU A 31 1.36 9.34 -18.68
C LEU A 31 1.05 9.37 -20.19
N GLY A 32 -0.15 8.98 -20.62
CA GLY A 32 -0.52 8.92 -22.03
C GLY A 32 0.21 7.82 -22.82
N LEU A 33 0.80 6.85 -22.12
CA LEU A 33 1.50 5.70 -22.70
C LEU A 33 0.55 4.54 -23.04
N SER A 34 -0.71 4.62 -22.60
CA SER A 34 -1.75 3.66 -22.97
C SER A 34 -2.55 4.16 -24.17
N GLU A 35 -2.65 3.35 -25.22
CA GLU A 35 -3.51 3.65 -26.38
C GLU A 35 -5.01 3.53 -26.06
N ASN A 36 -5.36 2.77 -25.01
CA ASN A 36 -6.74 2.50 -24.63
C ASN A 36 -7.22 3.42 -23.49
N GLU A 37 -8.38 4.04 -23.70
CA GLU A 37 -9.07 4.79 -22.65
C GLU A 37 -9.56 3.85 -21.53
N ILE A 38 -9.33 4.23 -20.28
CA ILE A 38 -9.84 3.49 -19.13
C ILE A 38 -11.25 3.97 -18.84
N THR A 39 -12.23 3.07 -18.94
CA THR A 39 -13.62 3.41 -18.59
C THR A 39 -13.74 3.82 -17.11
N PRO A 40 -14.63 4.77 -16.77
CA PRO A 40 -14.80 5.23 -15.38
C PRO A 40 -15.08 4.09 -14.38
N THR A 41 -15.86 3.09 -14.80
CA THR A 41 -16.13 1.89 -13.99
C THR A 41 -14.87 1.11 -13.68
N ARG A 42 -13.99 0.93 -14.68
CA ARG A 42 -12.72 0.23 -14.51
C ARG A 42 -11.77 1.03 -13.61
N MET A 43 -11.70 2.35 -13.78
CA MET A 43 -10.93 3.24 -12.91
C MET A 43 -11.35 3.07 -11.44
N LYS A 44 -12.66 3.08 -11.17
CA LYS A 44 -13.19 2.94 -9.80
C LYS A 44 -12.93 1.56 -9.20
N ALA A 45 -13.04 0.51 -10.00
CA ALA A 45 -12.73 -0.85 -9.57
C ALA A 45 -11.24 -1.00 -9.18
N ILE A 46 -10.33 -0.43 -9.97
CA ILE A 46 -8.90 -0.43 -9.68
C ILE A 46 -8.62 0.34 -8.38
N GLU A 47 -9.19 1.53 -8.20
CA GLU A 47 -9.06 2.32 -6.97
C GLU A 47 -9.47 1.51 -5.73
N LEU A 48 -10.61 0.83 -5.78
CA LEU A 48 -11.12 0.03 -4.67
C LEU A 48 -10.20 -1.17 -4.36
N LEU A 49 -9.65 -1.82 -5.39
CA LEU A 49 -8.72 -2.93 -5.23
C LEU A 49 -7.39 -2.47 -4.62
N LEU A 50 -6.88 -1.30 -5.04
CA LEU A 50 -5.66 -0.71 -4.47
C LEU A 50 -5.85 -0.37 -3.00
N LYS A 51 -6.97 0.24 -2.60
CA LYS A 51 -7.31 0.52 -1.19
C LYS A 51 -7.37 -0.71 -0.30
N LYS A 52 -7.71 -1.88 -0.87
CA LYS A 52 -7.75 -3.16 -0.14
C LYS A 52 -6.39 -3.86 -0.09
N SER A 53 -5.50 -3.56 -1.03
CA SER A 53 -4.23 -4.28 -1.23
C SER A 53 -3.03 -3.52 -0.69
N LEU A 54 -3.09 -2.18 -0.66
CA LEU A 54 -2.10 -1.32 -0.06
C LEU A 54 -2.59 -0.90 1.33
N PRO A 55 -1.76 -1.01 2.38
CA PRO A 55 -2.08 -0.36 3.65
C PRO A 55 -2.15 1.14 3.38
N ASP A 56 -3.29 1.75 3.68
CA ASP A 56 -3.44 3.19 3.56
C ASP A 56 -2.38 3.86 4.45
N LEU A 57 -1.66 4.85 3.92
CA LEU A 57 -0.70 5.63 4.68
C LEU A 57 -1.49 6.48 5.68
N SER A 58 -1.85 5.83 6.79
CA SER A 58 -2.47 6.49 7.93
C SER A 58 -1.41 7.41 8.51
N SER A 59 -1.49 8.71 8.20
CA SER A 59 -0.67 9.72 8.87
C SER A 59 -1.00 9.61 10.36
N THR A 60 -0.09 8.98 11.13
CA THR A 60 -0.23 8.94 12.58
C THR A 60 0.28 10.29 13.05
N GLU A 61 -0.64 11.25 13.19
CA GLU A 61 -0.34 12.50 13.87
C GLU A 61 -0.09 12.20 15.35
N ILE A 62 1.18 12.21 15.74
CA ILE A 62 1.58 12.17 17.14
C ILE A 62 1.33 13.56 17.70
N THR A 63 0.13 13.77 18.28
CA THR A 63 -0.17 14.98 19.03
C THR A 63 0.38 14.80 20.45
N GLY A 64 1.37 15.62 20.82
CA GLY A 64 1.83 15.69 22.20
C GLY A 64 0.81 16.44 23.05
N ASP A 65 0.40 15.86 24.17
CA ASP A 65 -0.38 16.58 25.18
C ASP A 65 0.51 17.70 25.77
N PRO A 66 0.08 18.98 25.75
CA PRO A 66 0.85 20.08 26.34
C PRO A 66 1.10 19.90 27.85
N ASP A 67 0.24 19.16 28.56
CA ASP A 67 0.37 18.90 30.00
C ASP A 67 1.12 17.57 30.30
N ALA A 68 1.40 16.76 29.28
CA ALA A 68 2.16 15.52 29.36
C ALA A 68 3.02 15.30 28.09
N PRO A 69 4.15 16.00 27.96
CA PRO A 69 5.00 15.92 26.78
C PRO A 69 5.57 14.51 26.58
N LEU A 70 5.65 14.07 25.33
CA LEU A 70 6.21 12.77 24.96
C LEU A 70 7.73 12.76 25.16
N GLU A 71 8.23 11.91 26.07
CA GLU A 71 9.66 11.62 26.19
C GLU A 71 10.12 10.70 25.06
N VAL A 72 10.82 11.26 24.07
CA VAL A 72 11.44 10.48 22.99
C VAL A 72 12.80 9.97 23.47
N LYS A 73 12.88 8.68 23.82
CA LYS A 73 14.16 8.02 24.11
C LYS A 73 14.80 7.49 22.82
N ILE A 74 15.71 8.28 22.25
CA ILE A 74 16.49 7.85 21.09
C ILE A 74 17.57 6.87 21.58
N VAL A 75 17.42 5.59 21.26
CA VAL A 75 18.45 4.58 21.48
C VAL A 75 19.24 4.43 20.18
N THR A 76 20.34 5.16 20.05
CA THR A 76 21.33 4.91 18.99
C THR A 76 22.20 3.73 19.40
N GLY A 77 21.76 2.52 19.08
CA GLY A 77 22.58 1.31 19.13
C GLY A 77 23.14 1.01 17.74
N ILE A 78 24.32 1.55 17.43
CA ILE A 78 25.19 1.00 16.39
C ILE A 78 26.58 0.94 17.05
N GLU A 79 26.93 -0.23 17.59
CA GLU A 79 28.32 -0.69 17.61
C GLU A 79 28.51 -1.65 16.43
#